data_AF-A0A517VUE7-F1
#
_entry.id   AF-A0A517VUE7-F1
#
_cell.length_a   1.000
_cell.length_b   1.000
_cell.length_c   1.000
_cell.angle_alpha   90.00
_cell.angle_beta   90.00
_cell.angle_gamma   90.00
#
_symmetry.space_group_name_H-M   'P 1'
#
loop_
_entity.id
_entity.type
_entity.pdbx_description
1 polymer ?
#
loop_
_entity_poly.entity_id
_entity_poly.type
_entity_poly.pdbx_seq_one_letter_code
_entity_poly.pdbx_strand_id
1 'polypeptide(L)'
;MNYRFIPLVALIVVVGSLATVAQNTTNSKQQTKAAQVKKILVRDLDETFDGKPARATMHEITWEPGASTPAHRHPCPTFVYVLEGELETQVGDGPLLHLKAGNTLYEPTMTLHSKTRNPSKTHRARILAIQIHDRAIKRLTIPEK
;
A
#
# COMPACT_ATOMS: atom_id res chain seq x y z
N MET A 1 -75.98 -6.26 43.55
CA MET A 1 -77.12 -6.69 42.72
C MET A 1 -76.58 -7.15 41.36
N ASN A 2 -76.48 -8.47 41.19
CA ASN A 2 -76.71 -9.31 40.00
C ASN A 2 -76.07 -8.94 38.64
N TYR A 3 -75.01 -9.67 38.23
CA TYR A 3 -74.93 -10.79 37.24
C TYR A 3 -74.93 -10.30 35.77
N ARG A 4 -74.12 -10.77 34.79
CA ARG A 4 -73.83 -12.14 34.27
C ARG A 4 -72.61 -12.03 33.30
N PHE A 5 -71.55 -12.84 33.40
CA PHE A 5 -71.24 -14.11 32.68
C PHE A 5 -71.08 -14.08 31.13
N ILE A 6 -69.80 -14.09 30.67
CA ILE A 6 -69.09 -15.02 29.71
C ILE A 6 -69.64 -15.15 28.24
N PRO A 7 -68.84 -15.25 27.13
CA PRO A 7 -67.58 -16.03 26.99
C PRO A 7 -66.38 -15.49 26.19
N LEU A 8 -65.29 -16.18 26.51
CA LEU A 8 -64.05 -16.47 25.80
C LEU A 8 -64.21 -16.77 24.29
N VAL A 9 -63.45 -16.08 23.43
CA VAL A 9 -63.07 -16.57 22.11
C VAL A 9 -61.56 -16.43 21.99
N ALA A 10 -60.85 -17.54 22.11
CA ALA A 10 -59.43 -17.63 21.81
C ALA A 10 -59.27 -17.79 20.29
N LEU A 11 -58.72 -16.77 19.62
CA LEU A 11 -58.27 -16.87 18.24
C LEU A 11 -56.74 -16.92 18.26
N ILE A 12 -56.20 -18.10 17.98
CA ILE A 12 -54.77 -18.36 17.83
C ILE A 12 -54.30 -17.68 16.55
N VAL A 13 -53.50 -16.61 16.68
CA VAL A 13 -52.78 -16.00 15.55
C VAL A 13 -51.49 -16.78 15.36
N VAL A 14 -51.42 -17.60 14.30
CA VAL A 14 -50.15 -18.16 13.81
C VAL A 14 -49.52 -17.12 12.90
N VAL A 15 -48.60 -16.31 13.44
CA VAL A 15 -47.70 -15.49 12.60
C VAL A 15 -46.51 -16.37 12.22
N GLY A 16 -46.57 -16.95 11.02
CA GLY A 16 -45.42 -17.60 10.40
C GLY A 16 -44.36 -16.56 10.08
N SER A 17 -43.22 -16.61 10.77
CA SER A 17 -42.06 -15.75 10.49
C SER A 17 -41.38 -16.22 9.20
N LEU A 18 -41.60 -15.52 8.08
CA LEU A 18 -40.71 -15.63 6.93
C LEU A 18 -39.38 -14.95 7.26
N ALA A 19 -38.40 -15.72 7.71
CA ALA A 19 -37.00 -15.32 7.73
C ALA A 19 -36.40 -15.60 6.35
N THR A 20 -36.45 -14.62 5.44
CA THR A 20 -35.62 -14.64 4.24
C THR A 20 -34.18 -14.38 4.65
N VAL A 21 -33.37 -15.44 4.68
CA VAL A 21 -31.92 -15.40 4.87
C VAL A 21 -31.32 -14.63 3.70
N ALA A 22 -30.88 -13.40 3.94
CA ALA A 22 -30.04 -12.65 3.01
C ALA A 22 -28.63 -13.28 3.01
N GLN A 23 -28.27 -13.95 1.91
CA GLN A 23 -26.91 -14.42 1.68
C GLN A 23 -25.99 -13.23 1.40
N ASN A 24 -25.29 -12.76 2.44
CA ASN A 24 -24.18 -11.82 2.29
C ASN A 24 -22.95 -12.56 1.74
N THR A 25 -22.89 -12.70 0.42
CA THR A 25 -21.65 -13.05 -0.29
C THR A 25 -20.68 -11.88 -0.20
N THR A 26 -19.88 -11.83 0.88
CA THR A 26 -18.76 -10.89 0.97
C THR A 26 -17.65 -11.37 0.05
N ASN A 27 -17.70 -10.87 -1.19
CA ASN A 27 -16.61 -10.94 -2.13
C ASN A 27 -15.49 -10.03 -1.60
N SER A 28 -14.66 -10.56 -0.70
CA SER A 28 -13.51 -9.85 -0.14
C SER A 28 -12.40 -9.76 -1.20
N LYS A 29 -12.58 -8.86 -2.16
CA LYS A 29 -11.42 -8.26 -2.85
C LYS A 29 -10.62 -7.56 -1.77
N GLN A 30 -9.58 -8.23 -1.31
CA GLN A 30 -8.60 -7.71 -0.37
C GLN A 30 -7.94 -6.50 -1.04
N GLN A 31 -8.50 -5.31 -0.79
CA GLN A 31 -7.99 -4.05 -1.31
C GLN A 31 -6.61 -3.86 -0.70
N THR A 32 -5.57 -4.15 -1.47
CA THR A 32 -4.18 -3.94 -1.08
C THR A 32 -4.04 -2.48 -0.68
N LYS A 33 -3.81 -2.21 0.62
CA LYS A 33 -3.52 -0.85 1.08
C LYS A 33 -2.30 -0.35 0.31
N ALA A 34 -2.41 0.85 -0.26
CA ALA A 34 -1.32 1.47 -0.99
C ALA A 34 -0.25 1.99 -0.03
N ALA A 35 0.98 2.08 -0.51
CA ALA A 35 2.06 2.79 0.19
C ALA A 35 1.75 4.28 0.31
N GLN A 36 2.15 4.89 1.42
CA GLN A 36 2.11 6.35 1.61
C GLN A 36 3.49 6.92 1.25
N VAL A 37 3.52 7.90 0.34
CA VAL A 37 4.76 8.53 -0.12
C VAL A 37 4.79 9.97 0.35
N LYS A 38 5.74 10.31 1.22
CA LYS A 38 5.97 11.68 1.70
C LYS A 38 7.28 12.19 1.11
N LYS A 39 7.23 13.29 0.36
CA LYS A 39 8.44 13.98 -0.08
C LYS A 39 9.01 14.79 1.09
N ILE A 40 10.26 14.53 1.46
CA ILE A 40 10.91 15.15 2.62
C ILE A 40 12.07 16.09 2.25
N LEU A 41 12.67 15.90 1.08
CA LEU A 41 13.67 16.82 0.53
C LEU A 41 13.46 16.99 -0.97
N VAL A 42 13.60 18.22 -1.44
CA VAL A 42 13.85 18.55 -2.85
C VAL A 42 14.95 19.58 -2.86
N ARG A 43 16.09 19.23 -3.44
CA ARG A 43 17.24 20.11 -3.47
C ARG A 43 17.85 20.15 -4.86
N ASP A 44 17.88 21.33 -5.45
CA ASP A 44 18.73 21.60 -6.60
C ASP A 44 20.19 21.49 -6.15
N LEU A 45 20.97 20.70 -6.88
CA LEU A 45 22.38 20.45 -6.61
C LEU A 45 23.24 21.43 -7.41
N ASP A 46 24.41 21.77 -6.87
CA ASP A 46 25.40 22.58 -7.58
C ASP A 46 26.13 21.73 -8.63
N GLU A 47 26.18 20.41 -8.41
CA GLU A 47 26.69 19.42 -9.32
C GLU A 47 25.73 19.12 -10.48
N THR A 48 26.28 18.56 -11.56
CA THR A 48 25.51 18.06 -12.70
C THR A 48 25.29 16.56 -12.61
N PHE A 49 24.19 16.09 -13.20
CA PHE A 49 23.89 14.67 -13.40
C PHE A 49 23.78 14.45 -14.91
N ASP A 50 24.65 13.60 -15.45
CA ASP A 50 24.81 13.38 -16.90
C ASP A 50 25.00 14.69 -17.71
N GLY A 51 25.80 15.62 -17.17
CA GLY A 51 26.08 16.92 -17.78
C GLY A 51 24.92 17.92 -17.74
N LYS A 52 23.82 17.60 -17.04
CA LYS A 52 22.64 18.47 -16.90
C LYS A 52 22.48 18.96 -15.46
N PRO A 53 21.77 20.09 -15.23
CA PRO A 53 21.45 20.54 -13.88
C PRO A 53 20.77 19.45 -13.07
N ALA A 54 21.33 19.11 -11.90
CA ALA A 54 20.85 18.00 -11.09
C ALA A 54 19.93 18.46 -9.94
N ARG A 55 19.12 17.52 -9.46
CA ARG A 55 18.28 17.61 -8.28
C ARG A 55 18.30 16.30 -7.52
N ALA A 56 18.43 16.40 -6.20
CA ALA A 56 18.16 15.30 -5.29
C ALA A 56 16.72 15.43 -4.77
N THR A 57 15.95 14.36 -4.85
CA THR A 57 14.64 14.24 -4.21
C THR A 57 14.69 13.07 -3.23
N MET A 58 14.23 13.31 -1.99
CA MET A 58 14.12 12.27 -0.97
C MET A 58 12.67 12.08 -0.58
N HIS A 59 12.26 10.82 -0.50
CA HIS A 59 10.95 10.40 -0.04
C HIS A 59 11.09 9.52 1.20
N GLU A 60 10.23 9.75 2.18
CA GLU A 60 9.89 8.73 3.16
C GLU A 60 8.68 7.95 2.63
N ILE A 61 8.81 6.62 2.52
CA ILE A 61 7.71 5.76 2.06
C ILE A 61 7.32 4.81 3.17
N THR A 62 6.02 4.73 3.45
CA THR A 62 5.44 3.88 4.49
C THR A 62 4.49 2.85 3.90
N TRP A 63 4.65 1.59 4.30
CA TRP A 63 3.72 0.50 4.00
C TRP A 63 3.06 0.03 5.30
N GLU A 64 1.75 0.20 5.40
CA GLU A 64 0.94 -0.45 6.44
C GLU A 64 1.04 -1.98 6.35
N PRO A 65 0.63 -2.73 7.39
CA PRO A 65 0.64 -4.19 7.33
C PRO A 65 -0.02 -4.75 6.07
N GLY A 66 0.69 -5.60 5.35
CA GLY A 66 0.26 -6.22 4.09
C GLY A 66 0.19 -5.28 2.87
N ALA A 67 0.56 -4.00 3.01
CA ALA A 67 0.56 -3.05 1.90
C ALA A 67 1.63 -3.39 0.86
N SER A 68 1.39 -2.98 -0.39
CA SER A 68 2.35 -3.18 -1.48
C SER A 68 2.34 -2.01 -2.48
N THR A 69 3.41 -1.94 -3.27
CA THR A 69 3.52 -1.02 -4.40
C THR A 69 3.48 -1.82 -5.70
N PRO A 70 2.71 -1.37 -6.72
CA PRO A 70 2.70 -2.02 -8.03
C PRO A 70 4.06 -1.92 -8.73
N ALA A 71 4.24 -2.73 -9.77
CA ALA A 71 5.44 -2.71 -10.58
C ALA A 71 5.66 -1.34 -11.24
N HIS A 72 6.90 -0.85 -11.22
CA HIS A 72 7.25 0.45 -11.79
C HIS A 72 8.74 0.57 -12.11
N ARG A 73 9.13 1.68 -12.74
CA ARG A 73 10.52 2.05 -13.07
C ARG A 73 10.83 3.48 -12.62
N HIS A 74 12.11 3.73 -12.40
CA HIS A 74 12.63 5.07 -12.10
C HIS A 74 13.51 5.57 -13.24
N PRO A 75 13.31 6.79 -13.77
CA PRO A 75 14.16 7.36 -14.83
C PRO A 75 15.48 7.94 -14.28
N CYS A 76 15.91 7.45 -13.12
CA CYS A 76 17.08 7.90 -12.38
C CYS A 76 17.54 6.79 -11.42
N PRO A 77 18.79 6.85 -10.93
CA PRO A 77 19.22 5.95 -9.85
C PRO A 77 18.42 6.23 -8.59
N THR A 78 17.95 5.17 -7.93
CA THR A 78 17.31 5.25 -6.62
C THR A 78 18.15 4.49 -5.59
N PHE A 79 18.40 5.13 -4.46
CA PHE A 79 19.03 4.52 -3.29
C PHE A 79 18.02 4.43 -2.16
N VAL A 80 17.95 3.27 -1.52
CA VAL A 80 16.98 3.00 -0.46
C VAL A 80 17.71 2.65 0.84
N TYR A 81 17.20 3.16 1.96
CA TYR A 81 17.59 2.78 3.31
C TYR A 81 16.34 2.43 4.12
N VAL A 82 16.30 1.25 4.73
CA VAL A 82 15.14 0.82 5.53
C VAL A 82 15.22 1.41 6.94
N LEU A 83 14.23 2.22 7.31
CA LEU A 83 14.12 2.86 8.61
C LEU A 83 13.45 1.96 9.66
N GLU A 84 12.41 1.24 9.27
CA GLU A 84 11.51 0.54 10.20
C GLU A 84 10.93 -0.71 9.52
N GLY A 85 10.74 -1.78 10.28
CA GLY A 85 10.06 -2.99 9.83
C GLY A 85 10.86 -3.81 8.82
N GLU A 86 10.14 -4.48 7.93
CA GLU A 86 10.71 -5.36 6.90
C GLU A 86 9.95 -5.25 5.57
N LEU A 87 10.64 -5.55 4.48
CA LEU A 87 10.12 -5.50 3.12
C LEU A 87 10.57 -6.72 2.32
N GLU A 88 9.71 -7.14 1.40
CA GLU A 88 10.07 -8.02 0.30
C GLU A 88 10.07 -7.23 -1.00
N THR A 89 11.20 -7.22 -1.70
CA THR A 89 11.41 -6.39 -2.90
C THR A 89 12.19 -7.13 -3.99
N GLN A 90 11.95 -6.83 -5.26
CA GLN A 90 12.68 -7.42 -6.38
C GLN A 90 12.97 -6.38 -7.45
N VAL A 91 14.23 -6.33 -7.90
CA VAL A 91 14.75 -5.38 -8.89
C VAL A 91 15.30 -6.15 -10.09
N GLY A 92 14.76 -5.86 -11.28
CA GLY A 92 15.05 -6.57 -12.51
C GLY A 92 14.78 -8.07 -12.40
N ASP A 93 15.66 -8.86 -12.99
CA ASP A 93 15.67 -10.33 -12.88
C ASP A 93 16.45 -10.82 -11.65
N GLY A 94 16.75 -9.92 -10.70
CA GLY A 94 17.40 -10.25 -9.45
C GLY A 94 16.52 -11.13 -8.54
N PRO A 95 17.10 -11.69 -7.46
CA PRO A 95 16.34 -12.47 -6.50
C PRO A 95 15.33 -11.60 -5.76
N LEU A 96 14.31 -12.24 -5.19
CA LEU A 96 13.45 -11.60 -4.19
C LEU A 96 14.26 -11.35 -2.92
N LEU A 97 14.42 -10.09 -2.56
CA LEU A 97 15.17 -9.64 -1.40
C LEU A 97 14.25 -9.46 -0.21
N HIS A 98 14.69 -9.92 0.96
CA HIS A 98 14.08 -9.63 2.25
C HIS A 98 14.95 -8.59 2.97
N LEU A 99 14.43 -7.38 3.12
CA LEU A 99 15.13 -6.26 3.74
C LEU A 99 14.52 -5.95 5.12
N LYS A 100 15.37 -5.63 6.09
CA LYS A 100 15.02 -5.19 7.44
C LYS A 100 15.61 -3.81 7.71
N ALA A 101 15.19 -3.17 8.79
CA ALA A 101 15.77 -1.91 9.26
C ALA A 101 17.31 -1.94 9.25
N GLY A 102 17.93 -0.90 8.70
CA GLY A 102 19.38 -0.80 8.49
C GLY A 102 19.88 -1.38 7.16
N ASN A 103 19.08 -2.16 6.43
CA ASN A 103 19.47 -2.62 5.09
C ASN A 103 19.31 -1.51 4.05
N THR A 104 20.05 -1.67 2.95
CA THR A 104 20.06 -0.77 1.80
C THR A 104 19.77 -1.50 0.50
N LEU A 105 19.31 -0.75 -0.50
CA LEU A 105 19.10 -1.25 -1.87
C LEU A 105 19.49 -0.15 -2.87
N TYR A 106 20.11 -0.56 -3.96
CA TYR A 106 20.33 0.28 -5.13
C TYR A 106 19.45 -0.22 -6.27
N GLU A 107 18.72 0.69 -6.90
CA GLU A 107 17.90 0.43 -8.06
C GLU A 107 18.49 1.18 -9.25
N PRO A 108 19.04 0.46 -10.24
CA PRO A 108 19.58 1.09 -11.43
C PRO A 108 18.49 1.79 -12.25
N THR A 109 18.90 2.81 -13.00
CA THR A 109 18.00 3.60 -13.84
C THR A 109 17.26 2.71 -14.83
N MET A 110 15.95 2.91 -14.91
CA MET A 110 15.01 2.20 -15.78
C MET A 110 14.91 0.68 -15.56
N THR A 111 15.57 0.12 -14.55
CA THR A 111 15.37 -1.28 -14.15
C THR A 111 13.98 -1.47 -13.53
N LEU A 112 13.34 -2.61 -13.82
CA LEU A 112 12.01 -2.92 -13.32
C LEU A 112 12.06 -3.14 -11.81
N HIS A 113 11.33 -2.33 -11.05
CA HIS A 113 11.00 -2.62 -9.67
C HIS A 113 9.70 -3.42 -9.67
N SER A 114 9.81 -4.75 -9.75
CA SER A 114 8.65 -5.61 -10.07
C SER A 114 7.68 -5.71 -8.90
N LYS A 115 8.19 -5.66 -7.66
CA LYS A 115 7.39 -5.77 -6.45
C LYS A 115 8.10 -5.13 -5.28
N THR A 116 7.34 -4.43 -4.44
CA THR A 116 7.69 -4.17 -3.04
C THR A 116 6.46 -4.40 -2.18
N ARG A 117 6.57 -5.17 -1.10
CA ARG A 117 5.52 -5.30 -0.09
C ARG A 117 6.06 -5.35 1.32
N ASN A 118 5.24 -4.91 2.26
CA ASN A 118 5.41 -5.23 3.67
C ASN A 118 4.77 -6.60 3.95
N PRO A 119 5.56 -7.66 4.23
CA PRO A 119 5.02 -8.99 4.52
C PRO A 119 4.38 -9.09 5.91
N SER A 120 4.63 -8.12 6.80
CA SER A 120 4.08 -8.13 8.16
C SER A 120 2.58 -7.95 8.16
N LYS A 121 1.89 -8.70 9.03
CA LYS A 121 0.44 -8.59 9.27
C LYS A 121 0.09 -7.61 10.39
N THR A 122 1.09 -7.11 11.12
CA THR A 122 0.88 -6.35 12.37
C THR A 122 1.71 -5.08 12.47
N HIS A 123 2.85 -5.01 11.79
CA HIS A 123 3.76 -3.86 11.87
C HIS A 123 3.87 -3.16 10.52
N ARG A 124 4.04 -1.83 10.54
CA ARG A 124 4.36 -1.06 9.33
C ARG A 124 5.83 -1.24 8.94
N ALA A 125 6.16 -0.87 7.70
CA ALA A 125 7.52 -0.74 7.21
C ALA A 125 7.76 0.67 6.66
N ARG A 126 8.96 1.23 6.86
CA ARG A 126 9.34 2.57 6.39
C ARG A 126 10.72 2.57 5.77
N ILE A 127 10.88 3.35 4.70
CA ILE A 127 12.18 3.58 4.05
C ILE A 127 12.40 5.05 3.78
N LEU A 128 13.67 5.41 3.57
CA LEU A 128 14.06 6.56 2.77
C LEU A 128 14.42 6.09 1.36
N ALA A 129 13.85 6.75 0.35
CA ALA A 129 14.25 6.61 -1.05
C ALA A 129 14.84 7.94 -1.53
N ILE A 130 16.08 7.89 -2.03
CA ILE A 130 16.86 9.04 -2.50
C ILE A 130 17.08 8.89 -4.00
N GLN A 131 16.70 9.90 -4.75
CA GLN A 131 16.76 9.90 -6.21
C GLN A 131 17.54 11.12 -6.67
N ILE A 132 18.58 10.90 -7.48
CA ILE A 132 19.38 11.97 -8.09
C ILE A 132 19.04 12.00 -9.57
N HIS A 133 18.59 13.14 -10.09
CA HIS A 133 18.02 13.22 -11.42
C HIS A 133 18.20 14.60 -12.06
N ASP A 134 18.02 14.65 -13.39
CA ASP A 134 17.89 15.91 -14.13
C ASP A 134 16.68 16.71 -13.61
N ARG A 135 16.87 18.01 -13.36
CA ARG A 135 15.81 18.95 -12.91
C ARG A 135 14.59 18.98 -13.82
N ALA A 136 14.76 18.65 -15.11
CA ALA A 136 13.68 18.60 -16.09
C ALA A 136 12.72 17.41 -15.88
N ILE A 137 13.16 16.33 -15.21
CA ILE A 137 12.31 15.14 -14.97
C ILE A 137 11.14 15.51 -14.06
N LYS A 138 9.92 15.31 -14.56
CA LYS A 138 8.67 15.61 -13.84
C LYS A 138 8.11 14.43 -13.07
N ARG A 139 8.43 13.21 -13.48
CA ARG A 139 7.89 11.97 -12.91
C ARG A 139 9.03 11.03 -12.55
N LEU A 140 9.19 10.76 -11.26
CA LEU A 140 10.25 9.88 -10.74
C LEU A 140 9.82 8.42 -10.65
N THR A 141 8.53 8.12 -10.82
CA THR A 141 7.97 6.76 -10.82
C THR A 141 7.10 6.56 -12.06
N ILE A 142 7.47 5.61 -12.90
CA ILE A 142 6.77 5.25 -14.13
C ILE A 142 6.09 3.89 -13.89
N PRO A 143 4.76 3.81 -13.73
CA PRO A 143 4.08 2.54 -13.56
C PRO A 143 4.33 1.60 -14.75
N GLU A 144 4.53 0.32 -14.47
CA GLU A 144 4.51 -0.73 -15.51
C GLU A 144 3.05 -1.03 -15.85
N LYS A 145 2.75 -1.26 -17.13
CA LYS A 145 1.40 -1.51 -17.64
C LYS A 145 0.91 -2.93 -17.37
#